data_AF-A0A916SFY5-F1
#
_entry.id   AF-A0A916SFY5-F1
#
_cell.length_a   1.000
_cell.length_b   1.000
_cell.length_c   1.000
_cell.angle_alpha   90.00
_cell.angle_beta   90.00
_cell.angle_gamma   90.00
#
_symmetry.space_group_name_H-M   'P 1'
#
loop_
_entity.id
_entity.type
_entity.pdbx_description
1 polymer ?
#
loop_
_entity_poly.entity_id
_entity_poly.type
_entity_poly.pdbx_seq_one_letter_code
_entity_poly.pdbx_strand_id
1 'polypeptide(L)'
;MQSDPVQAFFAGFELRGTPAQGELVLNSPLGTSLAVLRWSPGEAVLDSGGQVQRFDSVDALIEKVTGAALPLAALFDWLAGKNIALAGWSADLSQQAEGRISASRTTPQPRTDLRIVLAQ
;
A
#
# COMPACT_ATOMS: atom_id res chain seq x y z
N MET A 1 10.73 14.11 26.18
CA MET A 1 10.76 13.16 25.06
C MET A 1 9.32 13.05 24.57
N GLN A 2 8.98 13.74 23.48
CA GLN A 2 7.66 13.62 22.86
C GLN A 2 7.71 12.39 21.95
N SER A 3 6.95 11.35 22.29
CA SER A 3 6.79 10.20 21.42
C SER A 3 6.02 10.66 20.19
N ASP A 4 6.57 10.49 18.98
CA ASP A 4 5.80 10.71 17.75
C ASP A 4 4.54 9.84 17.78
N PRO A 5 3.35 10.39 17.48
CA PRO A 5 2.12 9.61 17.52
C PRO A 5 2.20 8.47 16.51
N VAL A 6 1.83 7.25 16.94
CA VAL A 6 1.69 6.11 16.04
C VAL A 6 0.58 6.43 15.06
N GLN A 7 0.96 6.66 13.79
CA GLN A 7 0.01 6.87 12.72
C GLN A 7 -0.42 5.51 12.18
N ALA A 8 -1.72 5.22 12.24
CA ALA A 8 -2.32 4.00 11.71
C ALA A 8 -3.29 4.33 10.59
N PHE A 9 -3.22 3.56 9.50
CA PHE A 9 -4.09 3.69 8.34
C PHE A 9 -4.83 2.37 8.14
N PHE A 10 -6.17 2.43 8.04
CA PHE A 10 -7.02 1.28 7.82
C PHE A 10 -7.99 1.56 6.68
N ALA A 11 -7.95 0.71 5.65
CA ALA A 11 -8.84 0.78 4.52
C ALA A 11 -9.07 -0.61 3.95
N GLY A 12 -10.28 -0.85 3.43
CA GLY A 12 -10.46 -1.87 2.41
C GLY A 12 -9.72 -1.44 1.14
N PHE A 13 -9.27 -2.40 0.34
CA PHE A 13 -8.55 -2.07 -0.89
C PHE A 13 -8.97 -2.99 -2.04
N GLU A 14 -8.88 -2.45 -3.26
CA GLU A 14 -8.85 -3.24 -4.48
C GLU A 14 -7.58 -2.86 -5.24
N LEU A 15 -6.72 -3.83 -5.50
CA LEU A 15 -5.49 -3.64 -6.27
C LEU A 15 -5.62 -4.36 -7.61
N ARG A 16 -5.41 -3.63 -8.72
CA ARG A 16 -5.53 -4.15 -10.08
C ARG A 16 -4.31 -3.76 -10.91
N GLY A 17 -3.99 -4.60 -11.90
CA GLY A 17 -2.92 -4.36 -12.87
C GLY A 17 -1.57 -4.92 -12.43
N THR A 18 -0.53 -4.13 -12.61
CA THR A 18 0.88 -4.51 -12.42
C THR A 18 1.64 -3.41 -11.66
N PRO A 19 2.85 -3.69 -11.18
CA PRO A 19 3.70 -2.67 -10.57
C PRO A 19 3.97 -1.46 -11.48
N ALA A 20 4.04 -1.64 -12.81
CA ALA A 20 4.34 -0.55 -13.75
C ALA A 20 3.10 0.24 -14.22
N GLN A 21 1.93 -0.40 -14.21
CA GLN A 21 0.66 0.21 -14.58
C GLN A 21 -0.47 -0.48 -13.84
N GLY A 22 -1.25 0.29 -13.07
CA GLY A 22 -2.31 -0.28 -12.26
C GLY A 22 -3.17 0.76 -11.55
N GLU A 23 -4.06 0.24 -10.73
CA GLU A 23 -4.99 1.03 -9.92
C GLU A 23 -5.11 0.44 -8.52
N LEU A 24 -5.14 1.32 -7.52
CA LEU A 24 -5.42 0.99 -6.12
C LEU A 24 -6.61 1.83 -5.66
N VAL A 25 -7.73 1.17 -5.42
CA VAL A 25 -8.91 1.78 -4.81
C VAL A 25 -8.83 1.55 -3.31
N LEU A 26 -9.00 2.61 -2.53
CA LEU A 26 -9.05 2.55 -1.07
C LEU A 26 -10.45 2.91 -0.60
N ASN A 27 -11.02 2.05 0.23
CA ASN A 27 -12.39 2.17 0.74
C ASN A 27 -12.36 2.29 2.26
N SER A 28 -13.18 3.17 2.81
CA SER A 28 -13.37 3.28 4.26
C SER A 28 -14.11 2.05 4.78
N PRO A 29 -13.95 1.69 6.07
CA PRO A 29 -14.74 0.62 6.69
C PRO A 29 -16.26 0.85 6.63
N LEU A 30 -16.69 2.09 6.38
CA LEU A 30 -18.10 2.47 6.25
C LEU A 30 -18.63 2.28 4.80
N GLY A 31 -17.80 1.78 3.88
CA GLY A 31 -18.19 1.46 2.51
C GLY A 31 -18.10 2.62 1.52
N THR A 32 -17.44 3.73 1.87
CA THR A 32 -17.21 4.86 0.96
C THR A 32 -15.81 4.82 0.37
N SER A 33 -15.65 5.18 -0.92
CA SER A 33 -14.30 5.33 -1.50
C SER A 33 -13.57 6.51 -0.86
N LEU A 34 -12.38 6.25 -0.32
CA LEU A 34 -11.46 7.25 0.23
C LEU A 34 -10.64 7.89 -0.89
N ALA A 35 -10.12 7.07 -1.79
CA ALA A 35 -9.23 7.49 -2.84
C ALA A 35 -9.12 6.42 -3.94
N VAL A 36 -8.90 6.89 -5.18
CA VAL A 36 -8.48 6.05 -6.30
C VAL A 36 -7.11 6.52 -6.78
N LEU A 37 -6.17 5.59 -6.76
CA LEU A 37 -4.77 5.81 -7.13
C LEU A 37 -4.57 5.13 -8.48
N ARG A 38 -4.11 5.87 -9.50
CA ARG A 38 -3.79 5.33 -10.82
C ARG A 38 -2.36 5.66 -11.18
N TRP A 39 -1.64 4.70 -11.75
CA TRP A 39 -0.30 4.93 -12.25
C TRP A 39 -0.05 4.21 -13.57
N SER A 40 0.85 4.78 -14.35
CA SER A 40 1.42 4.21 -15.57
C SER A 40 2.78 4.87 -15.85
N PRO A 41 3.57 4.42 -16.84
CA PRO A 41 4.81 5.11 -17.19
C PRO A 41 4.58 6.59 -17.51
N GLY A 42 5.13 7.48 -16.68
CA GLY A 42 4.96 8.93 -16.80
C GLY A 42 3.69 9.50 -16.16
N GLU A 43 2.90 8.70 -15.45
CA GLU A 43 1.67 9.15 -14.79
C GLU A 43 1.52 8.56 -13.38
N ALA A 44 1.23 9.42 -12.41
CA ALA A 44 0.77 9.04 -11.08
C ALA A 44 -0.32 10.02 -10.64
N VAL A 45 -1.54 9.53 -10.47
CA VAL A 45 -2.74 10.33 -10.26
C VAL A 45 -3.53 9.82 -9.07
N LEU A 46 -3.83 10.73 -8.14
CA LEU A 46 -4.76 10.53 -7.04
C LEU A 46 -6.09 11.21 -7.38
N ASP A 47 -7.18 10.47 -7.28
CA ASP A 47 -8.55 10.98 -7.29
C ASP A 47 -9.15 10.79 -5.89
N SER A 48 -9.44 11.90 -5.21
CA SER A 48 -10.06 11.92 -3.88
C SER A 48 -11.42 12.59 -3.98
N GLY A 49 -12.45 11.83 -4.34
CA GLY A 49 -13.82 12.33 -4.43
C GLY A 49 -14.02 13.38 -5.53
N GLY A 50 -13.37 13.20 -6.68
CA GLY A 50 -13.43 14.12 -7.82
C GLY A 50 -12.33 15.18 -7.85
N GLN A 51 -11.50 15.26 -6.80
CA GLN A 51 -10.30 16.09 -6.81
C GLN A 51 -9.12 15.28 -7.32
N VAL A 52 -8.68 15.62 -8.54
CA VAL A 52 -7.58 14.94 -9.22
C VAL A 52 -6.27 15.68 -8.99
N GLN A 53 -5.29 15.00 -8.41
CA GLN A 53 -3.94 15.52 -8.19
C GLN A 53 -2.89 14.61 -8.86
N ARG A 54 -1.91 15.22 -9.52
CA ARG A 54 -0.75 14.53 -10.13
C ARG A 54 0.44 14.52 -9.17
N PHE A 55 1.24 13.47 -9.27
CA PHE A 55 2.46 13.25 -8.50
C PHE A 55 3.61 12.85 -9.42
N ASP A 56 4.83 13.05 -8.93
CA ASP A 56 6.06 12.71 -9.68
C ASP A 56 6.30 11.18 -9.74
N SER A 57 5.77 10.43 -8.78
CA SER A 57 5.92 8.98 -8.73
C SER A 57 4.75 8.30 -8.01
N VAL A 58 4.58 7.01 -8.27
CA VAL A 58 3.62 6.17 -7.56
C VAL A 58 3.95 6.05 -6.07
N ASP A 59 5.25 6.05 -5.71
CA ASP A 59 5.70 6.02 -4.31
C ASP A 59 5.25 7.27 -3.56
N ALA A 60 5.43 8.47 -4.14
CA ALA A 60 5.00 9.72 -3.55
C ALA A 60 3.47 9.78 -3.38
N LEU A 61 2.75 9.22 -4.35
CA LEU A 61 1.31 9.12 -4.31
C LEU A 61 0.82 8.15 -3.21
N ILE A 62 1.43 6.99 -3.04
CA ILE A 62 1.08 6.04 -1.97
C ILE A 62 1.41 6.62 -0.59
N GLU A 63 2.56 7.25 -0.46
CA GLU A 63 2.97 7.90 0.79
C GLU A 63 2.01 9.03 1.15
N LYS A 64 1.57 9.82 0.18
CA LYS A 64 0.58 10.88 0.41
C LYS A 64 -0.74 10.36 0.99
N VAL A 65 -1.19 9.19 0.55
CA VAL A 65 -2.49 8.64 0.93
C VAL A 65 -2.42 7.83 2.22
N THR A 66 -1.40 6.99 2.36
CA THR A 66 -1.26 6.06 3.50
C THR A 66 -0.45 6.65 4.66
N GLY A 67 0.30 7.73 4.42
CA GLY A 67 1.28 8.28 5.36
C GLY A 67 2.56 7.46 5.47
N ALA A 68 2.73 6.42 4.66
CA ALA A 68 3.91 5.57 4.65
C ALA A 68 4.35 5.23 3.23
N ALA A 69 5.65 5.30 2.95
CA ALA A 69 6.18 4.74 1.71
C ALA A 69 6.01 3.21 1.72
N LEU A 70 5.12 2.66 0.88
CA LEU A 70 4.92 1.21 0.75
C LEU A 70 5.53 0.70 -0.57
N PRO A 71 6.18 -0.47 -0.56
CA PRO A 71 6.82 -1.01 -1.75
C PRO A 71 5.78 -1.67 -2.67
N LEU A 72 5.23 -0.89 -3.59
CA LEU A 72 4.15 -1.35 -4.48
C LEU A 72 4.53 -2.62 -5.26
N ALA A 73 5.76 -2.68 -5.82
CA ALA A 73 6.21 -3.86 -6.55
C ALA A 73 6.20 -5.12 -5.68
N ALA A 74 6.74 -5.02 -4.46
CA ALA A 74 6.75 -6.14 -3.52
C ALA A 74 5.34 -6.52 -3.05
N LEU A 75 4.43 -5.54 -2.93
CA LEU A 75 3.03 -5.80 -2.61
C LEU A 75 2.38 -6.74 -3.64
N PHE A 76 2.61 -6.51 -4.94
CA PHE A 76 2.12 -7.42 -5.98
C PHE A 76 2.73 -8.82 -5.87
N ASP A 77 4.03 -8.92 -5.61
CA ASP A 77 4.71 -10.22 -5.44
C ASP A 77 4.19 -10.97 -4.21
N TRP A 78 4.01 -10.30 -3.07
CA TRP A 78 3.47 -10.90 -1.86
C TRP A 78 2.03 -11.38 -2.06
N LEU A 79 1.18 -10.58 -2.70
CA LEU A 79 -0.19 -11.00 -3.06
C LEU A 79 -0.19 -12.22 -4.01
N ALA A 80 0.83 -12.36 -4.84
CA ALA A 80 1.04 -13.52 -5.70
C ALA A 80 1.72 -14.71 -5.00
N GLY A 81 2.00 -14.64 -3.69
CA GLY A 81 2.66 -15.72 -2.94
C GLY A 81 4.17 -15.79 -3.07
N LYS A 82 4.80 -14.75 -3.62
CA LYS A 82 6.25 -14.69 -3.80
C LYS A 82 6.86 -13.89 -2.64
N ASN A 83 7.54 -14.59 -1.74
CA ASN A 83 8.27 -13.94 -0.65
C ASN A 83 9.61 -13.40 -1.15
N ILE A 84 9.59 -12.21 -1.76
CA ILE A 84 10.80 -11.54 -2.24
C ILE A 84 11.54 -10.87 -1.07
N ALA A 85 12.87 -10.94 -1.08
CA ALA A 85 13.70 -10.15 -0.18
C ALA A 85 13.75 -8.71 -0.67
N LEU A 86 13.33 -7.76 0.17
CA LEU A 86 13.37 -6.34 -0.11
C LEU A 86 14.14 -5.64 1.01
N ALA A 87 15.05 -4.73 0.64
CA ALA A 87 15.89 -4.04 1.61
C ALA A 87 15.05 -3.34 2.69
N GLY A 88 15.36 -3.65 3.95
CA GLY A 88 14.67 -3.07 5.11
C GLY A 88 13.28 -3.63 5.41
N TRP A 89 12.74 -4.51 4.54
CA TRP A 89 11.45 -5.17 4.71
C TRP A 89 11.62 -6.65 5.03
N SER A 90 10.72 -7.17 5.88
CA SER A 90 10.56 -8.60 6.15
C SER A 90 9.09 -8.96 5.99
N ALA A 91 8.78 -9.85 5.05
CA ALA A 91 7.42 -10.34 4.81
C ALA A 91 7.25 -11.78 5.33
N ASP A 92 6.09 -12.04 5.92
CA ASP A 92 5.63 -13.35 6.35
C ASP A 92 4.33 -13.69 5.60
N LEU A 93 4.44 -14.70 4.73
CA LEU A 93 3.36 -15.22 3.89
C LEU A 93 2.85 -16.59 4.39
N SER A 94 3.28 -17.05 5.58
CA SER A 94 2.92 -18.37 6.13
C SER A 94 1.40 -18.57 6.27
N GLN A 95 0.67 -17.47 6.47
CA GLN A 95 -0.78 -17.43 6.66
C GLN A 95 -1.54 -17.00 5.39
N GLN A 96 -0.88 -16.94 4.24
CA GLN A 96 -1.51 -16.47 3.00
C GLN A 96 -2.62 -17.41 2.51
N ALA A 97 -2.49 -18.71 2.74
CA ALA A 97 -3.56 -19.68 2.43
C ALA A 97 -4.84 -19.39 3.23
N GLU A 98 -4.74 -18.71 4.37
CA GLU A 98 -5.85 -18.22 5.20
C GLU A 98 -6.22 -16.76 4.85
N GLY A 99 -5.68 -16.23 3.77
CA GLY A 99 -5.93 -14.87 3.29
C GLY A 99 -5.17 -13.78 4.06
N ARG A 100 -4.11 -14.11 4.83
CA ARG A 100 -3.37 -13.12 5.64
C ARG A 100 -1.92 -12.99 5.20
N ILE A 101 -1.48 -11.74 5.04
CA ILE A 101 -0.08 -11.39 4.75
C ILE A 101 0.34 -10.33 5.77
N SER A 102 1.56 -10.46 6.28
CA SER A 102 2.17 -9.41 7.09
C SER A 102 3.55 -9.05 6.56
N ALA A 103 3.89 -7.77 6.62
CA ALA A 103 5.22 -7.28 6.29
C ALA A 103 5.60 -6.17 7.25
N SER A 104 6.89 -6.08 7.60
CA SER A 104 7.41 -5.03 8.48
C SER A 104 8.63 -4.38 7.86
N ARG A 105 8.69 -3.06 7.90
CA ARG A 105 9.87 -2.26 7.54
C ARG A 105 10.55 -1.77 8.80
N THR A 106 11.82 -2.09 8.97
CA THR A 106 12.64 -1.63 10.11
C THR A 106 13.67 -0.58 9.71
N THR A 107 13.98 -0.44 8.42
CA THR A 107 14.92 0.58 7.90
C THR A 107 14.52 1.01 6.48
N PRO A 108 14.56 2.32 6.16
CA PRO A 108 14.77 3.45 7.07
C PRO A 108 13.60 3.61 8.05
N GLN A 109 13.80 4.39 9.10
CA GLN A 109 12.72 4.82 9.99
C GLN A 109 11.78 5.80 9.28
N PRO A 110 10.51 5.91 9.69
CA PRO A 110 9.88 5.19 10.79
C PRO A 110 9.62 3.71 10.48
N ARG A 111 9.57 2.89 11.54
CA ARG A 111 9.13 1.50 11.42
C ARG A 111 7.69 1.48 10.90
N THR A 112 7.41 0.60 9.95
CA THR A 112 6.07 0.46 9.35
C THR A 112 5.66 -1.00 9.39
N ASP A 113 4.51 -1.30 9.96
CA ASP A 113 3.93 -2.64 9.97
C ASP A 113 2.72 -2.64 9.02
N LEU A 114 2.78 -3.50 7.99
CA LEU A 114 1.74 -3.70 6.99
C LEU A 114 1.03 -5.02 7.26
N ARG A 115 -0.29 -4.99 7.31
CA ARG A 115 -1.14 -6.17 7.44
C ARG A 115 -2.20 -6.15 6.36
N ILE A 116 -2.33 -7.27 5.65
CA ILE A 116 -3.26 -7.44 4.55
C ILE A 116 -4.15 -8.63 4.91
N VAL A 117 -5.46 -8.42 4.75
CA VAL A 117 -6.46 -9.47 4.86
C VAL A 117 -7.22 -9.50 3.54
N LEU A 118 -7.17 -10.65 2.87
CA LEU A 118 -7.87 -10.89 1.61
C LEU A 118 -9.29 -11.36 1.91
N ALA A 119 -10.26 -10.81 1.19
CA ALA A 119 -11.61 -11.36 1.17
C ALA A 119 -11.55 -12.77 0.54
N GLN A 120 -12.31 -13.71 1.11
CA GLN A 120 -12.43 -15.09 0.61
C GLN A 120 -13.42 -15.17 -0.55
#